data_AF-A0A6I7WRA6-F1
#
_entry.id   AF-A0A6I7WRA6-F1
#
_cell.length_a   1.000
_cell.length_b   1.000
_cell.length_c   1.000
_cell.angle_alpha   90.00
_cell.angle_beta   90.00
_cell.angle_gamma   90.00
#
_symmetry.space_group_name_H-M   'P 1'
#
loop_
_entity.id
_entity.type
_entity.pdbx_description
1 polymer ?
#
loop_
_entity_poly.entity_id
_entity_poly.type
_entity_poly.pdbx_seq_one_letter_code
_entity_poly.pdbx_strand_id
1 'polypeptide(L)' 'MSRFRKLSHVLWHCEYHIVWVPKYRHRVLKDRVGFDAEMIRKYVKFQEKIEKDLES' A
#
# COMPACT_ATOMS: atom_id res chain seq x y z
N MET A 1 6.93 25.18 3.59
CA MET A 1 5.86 24.95 4.58
C MET A 1 6.51 24.66 5.93
N SER A 2 6.04 25.24 7.04
CA SER A 2 6.68 25.04 8.36
C SER A 2 6.56 23.59 8.83
N ARG A 3 7.59 23.11 9.55
CA ARG A 3 7.71 21.74 10.08
C ARG A 3 6.56 21.33 11.02
N PHE A 4 5.94 22.31 11.68
CA PHE A 4 4.86 22.11 12.66
C PHE A 4 3.53 22.63 12.11
N ARG A 5 2.44 21.91 12.44
CA ARG A 5 1.05 22.33 12.20
C ARG A 5 0.49 22.97 13.47
N LYS A 6 -0.31 24.04 13.31
CA LYS A 6 -0.85 24.84 14.42
C LYS A 6 -2.36 25.03 14.29
N LEU A 7 -3.06 24.86 15.41
CA LEU A 7 -4.45 25.24 15.69
C LEU A 7 -4.45 26.21 16.89
N SER A 8 -5.60 26.83 17.20
CA SER A 8 -5.73 27.85 18.27
C SER A 8 -5.16 27.43 19.62
N HIS A 9 -5.23 26.14 19.97
CA HIS A 9 -4.74 25.62 21.25
C HIS A 9 -3.79 24.41 21.12
N VAL A 10 -3.36 24.07 19.91
CA VAL A 10 -2.53 22.88 19.70
C VAL A 10 -1.46 23.16 18.65
N LEU A 11 -0.22 22.79 18.96
CA LEU A 11 0.88 22.72 18.01
C LEU A 11 1.33 21.25 17.94
N TRP A 12 1.41 20.67 16.75
CA TRP A 12 1.78 19.27 16.59
C TRP A 12 2.69 19.04 15.39
N HIS A 13 3.41 17.93 15.45
CA HIS A 13 4.23 17.42 14.37
C HIS A 13 4.16 15.89 14.40
N CYS A 14 3.47 15.33 13.41
CA CYS A 14 3.22 13.89 13.31
C CYS A 14 3.92 13.37 12.07
N GLU A 15 5.13 12.85 12.23
CA GLU A 15 5.86 12.12 11.19
C GLU A 15 5.68 10.62 11.39
N TYR A 16 5.33 9.90 10.32
CA TYR A 16 5.10 8.47 10.36
C TYR A 16 5.87 7.77 9.25
N HIS A 17 6.49 6.65 9.59
CA HIS A 17 7.07 5.71 8.65
C HIS A 17 6.09 4.55 8.49
N ILE A 18 5.22 4.63 7.48
CA ILE A 18 4.20 3.61 7.21
C ILE A 18 4.79 2.62 6.21
N VAL A 19 4.89 1.35 6.61
CA VAL A 19 5.35 0.23 5.77
C VAL A 19 4.30 -0.86 5.80
N TRP A 20 4.04 -1.47 4.64
CA TRP A 20 3.11 -2.58 4.50
C TRP A 20 3.63 -3.58 3.46
N VAL A 21 3.06 -4.79 3.46
CA VAL A 21 3.46 -5.90 2.60
C VAL A 21 2.21 -6.49 1.94
N PRO A 22 2.24 -6.84 0.64
CA PRO A 22 1.12 -7.51 -0.01
C PRO A 22 0.85 -8.87 0.64
N LYS A 23 -0.41 -9.31 0.57
CA LYS A 23 -0.83 -10.62 1.08
C LYS A 23 0.09 -11.71 0.51
N TYR A 24 0.53 -12.63 1.37
CA TYR A 24 1.47 -13.72 1.06
C TYR A 24 2.87 -13.28 0.57
N ARG A 25 3.22 -12.00 0.69
CA ARG A 25 4.58 -11.46 0.41
C ARG A 25 5.08 -11.75 -1.01
N HIS A 26 4.18 -11.92 -1.98
CA HIS A 26 4.58 -12.03 -3.38
C HIS A 26 5.31 -10.77 -3.84
N ARG A 27 6.32 -10.95 -4.69
CA ARG A 27 7.16 -9.85 -5.20
C ARG A 27 6.47 -9.08 -6.34
N VAL A 28 5.23 -8.65 -6.12
CA VAL A 28 4.35 -7.96 -7.11
C VAL A 28 4.58 -6.46 -7.19
N LEU A 29 5.26 -5.87 -6.20
CA LEU A 29 5.61 -4.45 -6.16
C LEU A 29 6.83 -4.17 -7.03
N LYS A 30 6.72 -4.41 -8.34
CA LYS A 30 7.76 -4.17 -9.33
C LYS A 30 7.20 -3.41 -10.53
N ASP A 31 8.08 -2.70 -11.22
CA ASP A 31 7.78 -1.98 -12.47
C ASP A 31 6.54 -1.08 -12.34
N ARG A 32 5.72 -1.02 -13.40
CA ARG A 32 4.50 -0.19 -13.45
C ARG A 32 3.49 -0.54 -12.36
N VAL A 33 3.43 -1.81 -11.94
CA VAL A 33 2.45 -2.28 -10.95
C VAL A 33 2.71 -1.64 -9.59
N GLY A 34 3.97 -1.41 -9.21
CA GLY A 34 4.32 -0.82 -7.91
C GLY A 34 3.99 0.66 -7.73
N PHE A 35 3.66 1.40 -8.80
CA PHE A 35 3.42 2.85 -8.73
C PHE A 35 1.99 3.23 -8.35
N ASP A 36 1.02 2.33 -8.53
CA ASP A 36 -0.39 2.61 -8.29
C ASP A 36 -1.04 1.58 -7.38
N ALA A 37 -1.56 2.06 -6.25
CA ALA A 37 -2.26 1.24 -5.26
C ALA A 37 -3.52 0.56 -5.82
N GLU A 38 -4.20 1.13 -6.83
CA GLU A 38 -5.30 0.43 -7.50
C GLU A 38 -4.80 -0.73 -8.35
N MET A 39 -3.71 -0.53 -9.08
CA MET A 39 -3.13 -1.56 -9.93
C MET A 39 -2.61 -2.75 -9.11
N ILE A 40 -1.97 -2.48 -7.96
CA ILE A 40 -1.55 -3.54 -7.02
C ILE A 40 -2.77 -4.33 -6.54
N ARG A 41 -3.86 -3.66 -6.15
CA ARG A 41 -5.08 -4.32 -5.67
C ARG A 41 -5.73 -5.21 -6.74
N LYS A 42 -5.79 -4.74 -8.00
CA LYS A 42 -6.30 -5.54 -9.12
C LYS A 42 -5.42 -6.77 -9.38
N TYR A 43 -4.11 -6.60 -9.36
CA TYR A 43 -3.16 -7.68 -9.61
C TYR A 43 -3.20 -8.78 -8.53
N VAL A 44 -3.28 -8.40 -7.24
CA VAL A 44 -3.40 -9.37 -6.13
C VAL A 44 -4.67 -10.21 -6.27
N LYS A 45 -5.83 -9.58 -6.57
CA LYS A 45 -7.09 -10.32 -6.79
C LYS A 45 -7.02 -11.30 -7.97
N PHE A 46 -6.31 -10.91 -9.03
CA PHE A 46 -6.11 -11.79 -10.18
C PHE A 46 -5.27 -13.03 -9.82
N GLN A 47 -4.19 -12.85 -9.05
CA GLN A 47 -3.37 -13.97 -8.55
C GLN A 47 -4.18 -14.91 -7.65
N GLU A 48 -4.96 -14.36 -6.71
CA GLU A 48 -5.83 -15.16 -5.83
C GLU A 48 -6.87 -15.98 -6.60
N LYS A 49 -7.37 -15.45 -7.74
CA LYS A 49 -8.29 -16.20 -8.59
C LYS A 49 -7.58 -17.36 -9.29
N ILE A 50 -6.40 -17.11 -9.85
CA ILE A 50 -5.59 -18.16 -10.50
C ILE A 50 -5.26 -19.29 -9.53
N GLU A 51 -4.83 -18.96 -8.30
CA GLU A 51 -4.54 -19.97 -7.28
C GLU A 51 -5.77 -20.84 -6.96
N LYS A 52 -6.95 -20.24 -6.81
CA LYS A 52 -8.20 -20.98 -6.60
C LYS A 52 -8.59 -21.87 -7.79
N ASP A 53 -8.38 -21.38 -9.01
CA ASP A 53 -8.67 -22.13 -10.23
C ASP A 53 -7.68 -23.30 -10.42
N LEU A 54 -6.46 -23.20 -9.88
CA LEU A 54 -5.44 -24.26 -9.84
C LEU A 54 -5.69 -25.31 -8.73
N GLU A 55 -6.33 -24.90 -7.63
CA GLU A 55 -6.70 -25.77 -6.51
C GLU A 55 -7.98 -26.59 -6.77
N SER A 56 -8.74 -26.26 -7.82
CA SER A 56 -10.01 -26.91 -8.19
C SER A 56 -9.87 -27.97 -9.27
#